data_AF-A0A2V5J4L4-F1
#
_entry.id   AF-A0A2V5J4L4-F1
#
_cell.length_a   1.000
_cell.length_b   1.000
_cell.length_c   1.000
_cell.angle_alpha   90.00
_cell.angle_beta   90.00
_cell.angle_gamma   90.00
#
_symmetry.space_group_name_H-M   'P 1'
#
loop_
_entity.id
_entity.type
_entity.pdbx_description
1 polymer ?
#
loop_
_entity_poly.entity_id
_entity_poly.type
_entity_poly.pdbx_seq_one_letter_code
_entity_poly.pdbx_strand_id
1 'polypeptide(L)'
;MSTAAKERKRAADREAQRHNRARTKAYITYLEKTLQDLSGPSGQGQDPLGHQLAQQQEKINHLQETLRKIARLAQDAANPLSASVSTASDPAGPPTAPPQPTIEEPRPPSACNILPAATGFFGLDLICSDRERNYLAVLGSAVTLVQCCSPALSENPSSSSGPTREDDFCIRAVVDGWKVATARTEADVVWSLLQAIDEGLFYRTDPVTRIALLRIMRSMLLQRTGVAQEASSLPEYMFATPVQTSVPHQPFLDFFPWPQFRDTWIAKGMEYADENCAASFGARIRFEWPFELRDVYKRNVLTGTVSFSAEFESRYRDLGSWRLDSEGDWLRWSSEAYPGPVLPEELPSLSLSGDAHKYDGT
;
A
#
# COMPACT_ATOMS: atom_id res chain seq x y z
N MET A 1 46.58 -12.36 11.17
CA MET A 1 45.37 -13.22 11.25
C MET A 1 45.78 -14.70 11.25
N SER A 2 45.33 -15.49 12.21
CA SER A 2 45.70 -16.91 12.37
C SER A 2 45.23 -17.78 11.19
N THR A 3 46.01 -18.80 10.85
CA THR A 3 45.70 -19.82 9.82
C THR A 3 44.39 -20.54 10.11
N ALA A 4 44.14 -20.88 11.37
CA ALA A 4 42.90 -21.53 11.83
C ALA A 4 41.64 -20.69 11.52
N ALA A 5 41.73 -19.35 11.56
CA ALA A 5 40.61 -18.48 11.21
C ALA A 5 40.32 -18.50 9.70
N LYS A 6 41.37 -18.53 8.86
CA LYS A 6 41.23 -18.69 7.39
C LYS A 6 40.64 -20.06 7.04
N GLU A 7 41.02 -21.10 7.77
CA GLU A 7 40.53 -22.46 7.55
C GLU A 7 39.06 -22.64 7.95
N ARG A 8 38.63 -22.09 9.09
CA ARG A 8 37.21 -22.02 9.45
C ARG A 8 36.38 -21.26 8.41
N LYS A 9 36.87 -20.12 7.91
CA LYS A 9 36.18 -19.36 6.85
C LYS A 9 36.03 -20.20 5.57
N ARG A 10 37.06 -20.93 5.15
CA ARG A 10 37.00 -21.87 4.01
C ARG A 10 36.07 -23.07 4.27
N ALA A 11 35.96 -23.55 5.51
CA ALA A 11 35.03 -24.61 5.86
C ALA A 11 33.57 -24.15 5.74
N ALA A 12 33.23 -23.01 6.33
CA ALA A 12 31.90 -22.41 6.25
C ALA A 12 31.50 -22.06 4.80
N ASP A 13 32.41 -21.51 4.00
CA ASP A 13 32.18 -21.21 2.58
C ASP A 13 31.84 -22.46 1.76
N ARG A 14 32.58 -23.57 1.97
CA ARG A 14 32.27 -24.89 1.36
C ARG A 14 30.97 -25.52 1.87
N GLU A 15 30.48 -25.13 3.04
CA GLU A 15 29.23 -25.61 3.59
C GLU A 15 28.05 -24.81 3.04
N ALA A 16 28.16 -23.47 3.01
CA ALA A 16 27.22 -22.58 2.34
C ALA A 16 27.07 -22.91 0.85
N GLN A 17 28.17 -23.17 0.13
CA GLN A 17 28.13 -23.56 -1.28
C GLN A 17 27.48 -24.94 -1.48
N ARG A 18 27.68 -25.89 -0.56
CA ARG A 18 27.00 -27.20 -0.60
C ARG A 18 25.50 -27.05 -0.33
N HIS A 19 25.11 -26.23 0.64
CA HIS A 19 23.71 -25.96 0.95
C HIS A 19 22.99 -25.24 -0.20
N ASN A 20 23.63 -24.25 -0.84
CA ASN A 20 23.10 -23.57 -2.02
C ASN A 20 22.90 -24.55 -3.19
N ARG A 21 23.92 -25.34 -3.54
CA ARG A 21 23.80 -26.39 -4.59
C ARG A 21 22.73 -27.43 -4.27
N ALA A 22 22.55 -27.80 -3.00
CA ALA A 22 21.50 -28.72 -2.57
C ALA A 22 20.10 -28.11 -2.77
N ARG A 23 19.90 -26.82 -2.42
CA ARG A 23 18.64 -26.10 -2.69
C ARG A 23 18.37 -25.98 -4.20
N THR A 24 19.36 -25.61 -5.01
CA THR A 24 19.20 -25.55 -6.47
C THR A 24 18.84 -26.91 -7.04
N LYS A 25 19.50 -28.00 -6.62
CA LYS A 25 19.17 -29.35 -7.07
C LYS A 25 17.76 -29.78 -6.66
N ALA A 26 17.36 -29.52 -5.41
CA ALA A 26 16.02 -29.83 -4.94
C ALA A 26 14.93 -29.05 -5.70
N TYR A 27 15.19 -27.78 -6.03
CA TYR A 27 14.30 -26.95 -6.82
C TYR A 27 14.21 -27.41 -8.28
N ILE A 28 15.33 -27.80 -8.90
CA ILE A 28 15.34 -28.42 -10.24
C ILE A 28 14.51 -29.70 -10.23
N THR A 29 14.74 -30.62 -9.29
CA THR A 29 13.95 -31.87 -9.20
C THR A 29 12.46 -31.62 -8.90
N TYR A 30 12.14 -30.55 -8.16
CA TYR A 30 10.76 -30.10 -7.99
C TYR A 30 10.16 -29.61 -9.32
N LEU A 31 10.85 -28.72 -10.05
CA LEU A 31 10.39 -28.21 -11.34
C LEU A 31 10.28 -29.32 -12.40
N GLU A 32 11.25 -30.24 -12.49
CA GLU A 32 11.21 -31.41 -13.36
C GLU A 32 9.98 -32.27 -13.05
N LYS A 33 9.70 -32.51 -11.77
CA LYS A 33 8.50 -33.23 -11.34
C LYS A 33 7.23 -32.45 -11.68
N THR A 34 7.15 -31.16 -11.40
CA THR A 34 5.98 -30.33 -11.73
C THR A 34 5.73 -30.28 -13.23
N LEU A 35 6.78 -30.16 -14.04
CA LEU A 35 6.68 -30.24 -15.51
C LEU A 35 6.22 -31.63 -15.95
N GLN A 36 6.65 -32.71 -15.31
CA GLN A 36 6.22 -34.06 -15.63
C GLN A 36 4.78 -34.37 -15.19
N ASP A 37 4.36 -33.85 -14.03
CA ASP A 37 2.98 -33.92 -13.54
C ASP A 37 2.03 -33.09 -14.44
N LEU A 38 2.48 -31.94 -14.96
CA LEU A 38 1.74 -31.10 -15.92
C LEU A 38 1.80 -31.59 -17.38
N SER A 39 2.82 -32.39 -17.73
CA SER A 39 3.07 -32.92 -19.07
C SER A 39 2.86 -34.44 -19.14
N GLY A 40 1.83 -34.91 -18.42
CA GLY A 40 1.37 -36.30 -18.43
C GLY A 40 1.11 -36.83 -19.86
N PRO A 41 1.18 -38.16 -20.06
CA PRO A 41 1.47 -38.72 -21.37
C PRO A 41 0.36 -38.51 -22.41
N SER A 42 0.78 -38.06 -23.60
CA SER A 42 0.02 -37.87 -24.85
C SER A 42 -0.44 -36.43 -25.11
N GLY A 43 0.00 -35.88 -26.24
CA GLY A 43 -0.28 -34.49 -26.62
C GLY A 43 -1.73 -34.26 -27.04
N GLN A 44 -2.53 -33.71 -26.13
CA GLN A 44 -3.70 -32.88 -26.42
C GLN A 44 -3.63 -31.65 -25.51
N GLY A 45 -3.03 -30.57 -26.03
CA GLY A 45 -2.90 -29.33 -25.30
C GLY A 45 -4.21 -28.53 -25.25
N GLN A 46 -4.37 -27.77 -24.17
CA GLN A 46 -5.35 -26.68 -24.02
C GLN A 46 -6.84 -27.09 -24.02
N ASP A 47 -7.36 -27.44 -22.84
CA ASP A 47 -8.81 -27.40 -22.59
C ASP A 47 -9.20 -26.81 -21.21
N PRO A 48 -8.50 -27.09 -20.08
CA PRO A 48 -8.89 -26.56 -18.76
C PRO A 48 -8.89 -25.03 -18.69
N LEU A 49 -7.83 -24.39 -19.24
CA LEU A 49 -7.69 -22.94 -19.26
C LEU A 49 -8.68 -22.26 -20.22
N GLY A 50 -8.98 -22.89 -21.35
CA GLY A 50 -9.99 -22.39 -22.30
C GLY A 50 -11.38 -22.41 -21.69
N HIS A 51 -11.74 -23.51 -21.03
CA HIS A 51 -13.01 -23.64 -20.31
C HIS A 51 -13.12 -22.66 -19.12
N GLN A 52 -12.01 -22.36 -18.44
CA GLN A 52 -11.98 -21.37 -17.36
C GLN A 52 -12.09 -19.92 -17.86
N LEU A 53 -11.44 -19.60 -18.99
CA LEU A 53 -11.58 -18.30 -19.68
C LEU A 53 -13.01 -18.05 -20.17
N ALA A 54 -13.63 -19.05 -20.82
CA ALA A 54 -15.02 -18.98 -21.26
C ALA A 54 -15.97 -18.73 -20.07
N GLN A 55 -15.78 -19.45 -18.96
CA GLN A 55 -16.59 -19.30 -17.76
C GLN A 55 -16.39 -17.92 -17.07
N GLN A 56 -15.18 -17.35 -17.11
CA GLN A 56 -14.97 -15.99 -16.60
C GLN A 56 -15.58 -14.93 -17.52
N GLN A 57 -15.49 -15.09 -18.85
CA GLN A 57 -16.12 -14.16 -19.80
C GLN A 57 -17.65 -14.15 -19.67
N GLU A 58 -18.28 -15.30 -19.46
CA GLU A 58 -19.71 -15.41 -19.22
C GLU A 58 -20.14 -14.66 -17.93
N LYS A 59 -19.37 -14.82 -16.83
CA LYS A 59 -19.60 -14.10 -15.57
C LYS A 59 -19.47 -12.57 -15.76
N ILE A 60 -18.48 -12.10 -16.51
CA ILE A 60 -18.30 -10.68 -16.83
C ILE A 60 -19.51 -10.16 -17.62
N ASN A 61 -19.94 -10.88 -18.66
CA ASN A 61 -21.09 -10.49 -19.48
C ASN A 61 -22.38 -10.42 -18.64
N HIS A 62 -22.60 -11.39 -17.75
CA HIS A 62 -23.76 -11.44 -16.84
C HIS A 62 -23.76 -10.28 -15.83
N LEU A 63 -22.60 -9.96 -15.22
CA LEU A 63 -22.47 -8.83 -14.30
C LEU A 63 -22.70 -7.48 -15.03
N GLN A 64 -22.12 -7.31 -16.22
CA GLN A 64 -22.35 -6.11 -17.05
C GLN A 64 -23.83 -5.95 -17.44
N GLU A 65 -24.54 -7.04 -17.72
CA GLU A 65 -25.97 -6.97 -18.02
C GLU A 65 -26.82 -6.66 -16.79
N THR A 66 -26.48 -7.23 -15.63
CA THR A 66 -27.11 -6.90 -14.34
C THR A 66 -26.90 -5.44 -13.99
N LEU A 67 -25.69 -4.90 -14.14
CA LEU A 67 -25.39 -3.48 -13.97
C LEU A 67 -26.17 -2.60 -14.97
N ARG A 68 -26.28 -3.01 -16.25
CA ARG A 68 -27.12 -2.31 -17.24
C ARG A 68 -28.62 -2.31 -16.87
N LYS A 69 -29.13 -3.38 -16.25
CA LYS A 69 -30.52 -3.45 -15.76
C LYS A 69 -30.73 -2.55 -14.55
N ILE A 70 -29.83 -2.56 -13.58
CA ILE A 70 -29.85 -1.66 -12.41
C ILE A 70 -29.78 -0.20 -12.87
N ALA A 71 -28.88 0.14 -13.80
CA ALA A 71 -28.77 1.48 -14.36
C ALA A 71 -30.08 1.95 -15.03
N ARG A 72 -30.73 1.10 -15.83
CA ARG A 72 -32.05 1.41 -16.43
C ARG A 72 -33.12 1.64 -15.37
N LEU A 73 -33.25 0.75 -14.38
CA LEU A 73 -34.22 0.89 -13.30
C LEU A 73 -33.99 2.17 -12.46
N ALA A 74 -32.73 2.55 -12.24
CA ALA A 74 -32.39 3.83 -11.61
C ALA A 74 -32.72 5.04 -12.50
N GLN A 75 -32.57 4.92 -13.82
CA GLN A 75 -32.95 5.95 -14.79
C GLN A 75 -34.48 6.12 -14.86
N ASP A 76 -35.23 5.02 -14.85
CA ASP A 76 -36.69 5.00 -14.86
C ASP A 76 -37.28 5.57 -13.55
N ALA A 77 -36.63 5.29 -12.42
CA ALA A 77 -36.97 5.90 -11.12
C ALA A 77 -36.63 7.40 -11.04
N ALA A 78 -35.74 7.91 -11.90
CA ALA A 78 -35.29 9.30 -11.91
C ALA A 78 -36.14 10.23 -12.81
N ASN A 79 -37.04 9.70 -13.66
CA ASN A 79 -37.83 10.47 -14.63
C ASN A 79 -39.36 10.27 -14.49
N PRO A 80 -40.04 10.99 -13.58
CA PRO A 80 -41.49 11.17 -13.65
C PRO A 80 -41.85 12.32 -14.62
N LEU A 81 -42.97 12.18 -15.36
CA LEU A 81 -43.54 13.05 -16.41
C LEU A 81 -42.98 12.75 -17.82
N SER A 82 -43.78 12.33 -18.82
CA SER A 82 -45.05 12.97 -19.20
C SER A 82 -46.01 12.03 -19.96
N ALA A 83 -47.29 11.98 -19.54
CA ALA A 83 -48.44 11.63 -20.40
C ALA A 83 -49.73 12.24 -19.85
N SER A 84 -50.43 13.01 -20.69
CA SER A 84 -51.66 13.79 -20.45
C SER A 84 -52.91 12.97 -20.90
N VAL A 85 -54.21 13.29 -20.67
CA VAL A 85 -54.94 14.41 -20.00
C VAL A 85 -56.43 13.99 -19.77
N SER A 86 -57.21 14.79 -19.01
CA SER A 86 -58.71 14.79 -18.83
C SER A 86 -59.24 14.12 -17.54
N THR A 87 -60.19 14.67 -16.77
CA THR A 87 -61.02 15.91 -16.92
C THR A 87 -61.62 16.40 -15.58
N ALA A 88 -61.65 17.73 -15.41
CA ALA A 88 -62.70 18.57 -14.78
C ALA A 88 -63.10 18.51 -13.27
N SER A 89 -63.21 19.74 -12.70
CA SER A 89 -64.16 20.21 -11.66
C SER A 89 -63.64 20.48 -10.22
N ASP A 90 -63.71 21.77 -9.85
CA ASP A 90 -63.55 22.42 -8.52
C ASP A 90 -64.89 22.41 -7.70
N PRO A 91 -65.00 22.94 -6.45
CA PRO A 91 -63.99 23.23 -5.40
C PRO A 91 -64.44 22.92 -3.93
N ALA A 92 -63.57 23.30 -2.96
CA ALA A 92 -63.87 23.87 -1.61
C ALA A 92 -63.73 23.04 -0.30
N GLY A 93 -63.04 23.62 0.71
CA GLY A 93 -63.27 23.41 2.16
C GLY A 93 -62.15 22.75 3.02
N PRO A 94 -61.64 23.41 4.09
CA PRO A 94 -60.83 22.82 5.18
C PRO A 94 -61.63 22.74 6.52
N PRO A 95 -61.11 22.39 7.74
CA PRO A 95 -59.86 21.73 8.18
C PRO A 95 -60.08 20.56 9.23
N THR A 96 -59.01 20.17 9.97
CA THR A 96 -58.95 19.62 11.37
C THR A 96 -58.61 18.12 11.60
N ALA A 97 -57.79 17.83 12.64
CA ALA A 97 -57.23 16.53 13.09
C ALA A 97 -58.05 15.89 14.26
N PRO A 98 -57.64 14.84 15.04
CA PRO A 98 -56.48 13.89 15.04
C PRO A 98 -56.97 12.39 15.00
N PRO A 99 -56.39 11.30 15.61
CA PRO A 99 -55.10 11.02 16.30
C PRO A 99 -54.39 9.69 15.88
N GLN A 100 -53.53 9.11 16.76
CA GLN A 100 -52.85 7.79 16.66
C GLN A 100 -53.63 6.63 17.35
N PRO A 101 -53.20 5.36 17.18
CA PRO A 101 -52.48 4.69 18.29
C PRO A 101 -51.26 3.81 17.90
N THR A 102 -50.50 3.43 18.93
CA THR A 102 -49.18 2.73 18.95
C THR A 102 -49.28 1.22 19.15
N ILE A 103 -48.38 0.39 18.57
CA ILE A 103 -47.96 -0.95 19.07
C ILE A 103 -46.44 -1.16 18.80
N GLU A 104 -45.80 -2.04 19.60
CA GLU A 104 -44.37 -2.12 19.93
C GLU A 104 -43.43 -2.95 18.99
N GLU A 105 -42.14 -2.91 19.36
CA GLU A 105 -40.93 -3.52 18.82
C GLU A 105 -40.93 -5.09 18.80
N PRO A 106 -39.99 -5.77 18.09
CA PRO A 106 -38.70 -6.07 18.74
C PRO A 106 -37.44 -6.11 17.84
N ARG A 107 -36.35 -5.49 18.33
CA ARG A 107 -34.96 -5.63 17.85
C ARG A 107 -34.39 -7.05 18.07
N PRO A 108 -33.64 -7.62 17.10
CA PRO A 108 -32.69 -8.72 17.34
C PRO A 108 -31.27 -8.20 17.71
N PRO A 109 -30.43 -9.03 18.38
CA PRO A 109 -29.50 -8.52 19.38
C PRO A 109 -28.10 -8.14 18.89
N SER A 110 -27.45 -7.27 19.67
CA SER A 110 -25.98 -7.09 19.67
C SER A 110 -25.27 -8.42 19.96
N ALA A 111 -24.38 -8.84 19.06
CA ALA A 111 -23.50 -9.99 19.26
C ALA A 111 -22.04 -9.55 19.32
N CYS A 112 -21.63 -8.97 20.45
CA CYS A 112 -20.21 -8.95 20.80
C CYS A 112 -19.78 -10.37 21.17
N ASN A 113 -19.06 -11.07 20.29
CA ASN A 113 -18.45 -12.37 20.56
C ASN A 113 -17.03 -12.46 19.95
N ILE A 114 -16.10 -11.78 20.63
CA ILE A 114 -14.81 -12.30 21.11
C ILE A 114 -14.05 -13.33 20.21
N LEU A 115 -12.83 -12.94 19.82
CA LEU A 115 -11.65 -13.69 19.29
C LEU A 115 -11.49 -13.89 17.77
N PRO A 116 -10.23 -13.98 17.27
CA PRO A 116 -8.94 -13.80 17.97
C PRO A 116 -8.32 -12.41 17.74
N ALA A 117 -7.13 -12.17 18.28
CA ALA A 117 -6.32 -11.00 17.95
C ALA A 117 -5.82 -11.09 16.48
N ALA A 118 -6.65 -10.64 15.54
CA ALA A 118 -6.26 -10.49 14.15
C ALA A 118 -5.41 -9.23 13.99
N THR A 119 -4.11 -9.40 13.76
CA THR A 119 -3.12 -8.36 13.44
C THR A 119 -3.31 -7.76 12.03
N GLY A 120 -4.56 -7.63 11.57
CA GLY A 120 -4.90 -7.24 10.21
C GLY A 120 -5.80 -6.01 10.16
N PHE A 121 -5.43 -5.04 9.33
CA PHE A 121 -6.20 -3.82 9.11
C PHE A 121 -7.34 -4.09 8.10
N PHE A 122 -8.60 -4.04 8.54
CA PHE A 122 -9.77 -4.54 7.76
C PHE A 122 -9.57 -5.97 7.20
N GLY A 123 -8.88 -6.84 7.96
CA GLY A 123 -8.56 -8.20 7.52
C GLY A 123 -7.34 -8.32 6.58
N LEU A 124 -6.71 -7.20 6.19
CA LEU A 124 -5.43 -7.20 5.47
C LEU A 124 -4.28 -7.45 6.44
N ASP A 125 -3.59 -8.58 6.28
CA ASP A 125 -2.38 -8.90 7.04
C ASP A 125 -1.20 -8.03 6.57
N LEU A 126 -0.85 -7.02 7.36
CA LEU A 126 0.25 -6.09 7.06
C LEU A 126 1.60 -6.53 7.65
N ILE A 127 1.68 -7.71 8.28
CA ILE A 127 2.94 -8.24 8.81
C ILE A 127 3.83 -8.68 7.66
N CYS A 128 4.94 -7.96 7.46
CA CYS A 128 6.03 -8.40 6.61
C CYS A 128 6.81 -9.51 7.35
N SER A 129 6.76 -10.74 6.85
CA SER A 129 7.19 -11.99 7.50
C SER A 129 7.82 -13.01 6.53
N ASP A 130 8.59 -12.49 5.56
CA ASP A 130 9.36 -13.25 4.55
C ASP A 130 8.51 -14.16 3.63
N ARG A 131 7.25 -13.80 3.39
CA ARG A 131 6.32 -14.50 2.49
C ARG A 131 6.47 -14.06 1.05
N GLU A 132 6.33 -15.01 0.13
CA GLU A 132 6.31 -14.76 -1.32
C GLU A 132 4.92 -14.22 -1.75
N ARG A 133 4.69 -12.91 -1.52
CA ARG A 133 3.50 -12.18 -1.97
C ARG A 133 3.86 -10.76 -2.39
N ASN A 134 3.05 -10.14 -3.25
CA ASN A 134 3.17 -8.71 -3.56
C ASN A 134 2.76 -7.87 -2.34
N TYR A 135 3.74 -7.47 -1.52
CA TYR A 135 3.49 -6.71 -0.29
C TYR A 135 3.01 -5.28 -0.58
N LEU A 136 3.47 -4.69 -1.69
CA LEU A 136 3.04 -3.36 -2.13
C LEU A 136 1.55 -3.32 -2.48
N ALA A 137 1.01 -4.38 -3.12
CA ALA A 137 -0.42 -4.46 -3.41
C ALA A 137 -1.28 -4.55 -2.14
N VAL A 138 -0.79 -5.24 -1.09
CA VAL A 138 -1.50 -5.31 0.21
C VAL A 138 -1.49 -3.95 0.91
N LEU A 139 -0.35 -3.26 0.93
CA LEU A 139 -0.22 -1.89 1.45
C LEU A 139 -1.08 -0.89 0.67
N GLY A 140 -1.04 -0.95 -0.66
CA GLY A 140 -1.85 -0.11 -1.55
C GLY A 140 -3.34 -0.30 -1.28
N SER A 141 -3.80 -1.56 -1.15
CA SER A 141 -5.18 -1.89 -0.80
C SER A 141 -5.59 -1.28 0.56
N ALA A 142 -4.72 -1.36 1.56
CA ALA A 142 -4.99 -0.79 2.89
C ALA A 142 -5.09 0.74 2.86
N VAL A 143 -4.22 1.41 2.09
CA VAL A 143 -4.26 2.86 1.85
C VAL A 143 -5.53 3.27 1.12
N THR A 144 -5.97 2.51 0.11
CA THR A 144 -7.23 2.78 -0.61
C THR A 144 -8.46 2.58 0.27
N LEU A 145 -8.49 1.56 1.13
CA LEU A 145 -9.59 1.38 2.09
C LEU A 145 -9.75 2.59 3.03
N VAL A 146 -8.65 3.17 3.51
CA VAL A 146 -8.68 4.42 4.30
C VAL A 146 -9.29 5.58 3.52
N GLN A 147 -9.04 5.70 2.22
CA GLN A 147 -9.65 6.75 1.38
C GLN A 147 -11.17 6.55 1.22
N CYS A 148 -11.64 5.31 1.18
CA CYS A 148 -13.07 4.99 1.16
C CYS A 148 -13.77 5.30 2.51
N CYS A 149 -13.02 5.34 3.62
CA CYS A 149 -13.51 5.79 4.93
C CYS A 149 -13.64 7.32 5.01
N SER A 150 -14.46 7.91 4.13
CA SER A 150 -14.81 9.34 4.16
C SER A 150 -15.69 9.68 5.40
N PRO A 151 -15.75 10.94 5.87
CA PRO A 151 -16.11 11.29 7.26
C PRO A 151 -17.61 11.27 7.59
N ALA A 152 -18.41 10.40 6.94
CA ALA A 152 -19.83 10.20 7.22
C ALA A 152 -20.14 9.59 8.61
N LEU A 153 -19.11 9.38 9.45
CA LEU A 153 -19.21 8.89 10.83
C LEU A 153 -18.62 9.88 11.87
N SER A 154 -18.37 11.14 11.50
CA SER A 154 -17.91 12.17 12.45
C SER A 154 -18.68 13.49 12.32
N GLU A 155 -19.99 13.45 12.58
CA GLU A 155 -20.77 14.65 12.95
C GLU A 155 -20.43 15.11 14.38
N ASN A 156 -19.14 15.27 14.68
CA ASN A 156 -18.65 15.87 15.92
C ASN A 156 -17.55 16.89 15.58
N PRO A 157 -17.88 18.19 15.48
CA PRO A 157 -16.92 19.26 15.16
C PRO A 157 -15.75 19.44 16.16
N SER A 158 -15.70 18.60 17.20
CA SER A 158 -14.66 18.53 18.24
C SER A 158 -13.59 17.46 17.97
N SER A 159 -13.69 16.68 16.88
CA SER A 159 -12.71 15.66 16.49
C SER A 159 -11.55 16.18 15.63
N SER A 160 -11.52 17.47 15.29
CA SER A 160 -10.35 18.13 14.68
C SER A 160 -9.21 18.26 15.70
N SER A 161 -8.45 17.19 15.86
CA SER A 161 -7.16 17.17 16.55
C SER A 161 -6.22 18.18 15.90
N GLY A 162 -6.03 19.33 16.55
CA GLY A 162 -5.05 20.33 16.12
C GLY A 162 -3.63 19.72 16.03
N PRO A 163 -2.71 20.33 15.27
CA PRO A 163 -1.42 19.73 14.92
C PRO A 163 -0.61 19.25 16.15
N THR A 164 -0.68 19.98 17.27
CA THR A 164 -0.05 19.60 18.54
C THR A 164 -0.53 18.24 19.10
N ARG A 165 -1.78 17.83 18.85
CA ARG A 165 -2.34 16.56 19.31
C ARG A 165 -1.93 15.40 18.40
N GLU A 166 -1.81 15.66 17.10
CA GLU A 166 -1.26 14.70 16.13
C GLU A 166 0.22 14.42 16.39
N ASP A 167 0.99 15.48 16.66
CA ASP A 167 2.40 15.37 17.02
C ASP A 167 2.59 14.65 18.37
N ASP A 168 1.80 14.97 19.42
CA ASP A 168 1.85 14.26 20.72
C ASP A 168 1.56 12.75 20.55
N PHE A 169 0.54 12.39 19.76
CA PHE A 169 0.22 10.99 19.49
C PHE A 169 1.36 10.27 18.76
N CYS A 170 1.87 10.85 17.67
CA CYS A 170 2.94 10.29 16.85
C CYS A 170 4.20 9.99 17.68
N ILE A 171 4.63 10.96 18.50
CA ILE A 171 5.80 10.82 19.38
C ILE A 171 5.57 9.69 20.40
N ARG A 172 4.41 9.68 21.07
CA ARG A 172 4.11 8.65 22.08
C ARG A 172 3.97 7.25 21.51
N ALA A 173 3.39 7.10 20.33
CA ALA A 173 3.19 5.80 19.69
C ALA A 173 4.53 5.04 19.53
N VAL A 174 5.62 5.77 19.24
CA VAL A 174 6.96 5.20 19.12
C VAL A 174 7.76 5.20 20.45
N VAL A 175 7.67 6.27 21.25
CA VAL A 175 8.47 6.43 22.48
C VAL A 175 7.87 5.69 23.69
N ASP A 176 6.57 5.88 23.95
CA ASP A 176 5.83 5.24 25.05
C ASP A 176 5.20 3.90 24.60
N GLY A 177 5.02 3.71 23.28
CA GLY A 177 4.39 2.56 22.64
C GLY A 177 2.90 2.77 22.32
N TRP A 178 2.42 2.20 21.21
CA TRP A 178 1.04 2.33 20.72
C TRP A 178 -0.04 2.13 21.79
N LYS A 179 0.09 1.12 22.65
CA LYS A 179 -0.88 0.87 23.74
C LYS A 179 -1.00 2.05 24.72
N VAL A 180 0.09 2.79 24.97
CA VAL A 180 0.09 3.96 25.86
C VAL A 180 -0.46 5.20 25.14
N ALA A 181 -0.16 5.36 23.84
CA ALA A 181 -0.72 6.42 23.01
C ALA A 181 -2.26 6.26 22.87
N THR A 182 -2.73 5.08 22.47
CA THR A 182 -4.16 4.78 22.28
C THR A 182 -4.97 4.85 23.58
N ALA A 183 -4.35 4.56 24.74
CA ALA A 183 -4.99 4.76 26.04
C ALA A 183 -5.14 6.25 26.45
N ARG A 184 -4.40 7.17 25.81
CA ARG A 184 -4.46 8.63 26.04
C ARG A 184 -5.34 9.35 25.03
N THR A 185 -5.45 8.83 23.82
CA THR A 185 -6.31 9.35 22.75
C THR A 185 -6.67 8.19 21.85
N GLU A 186 -7.95 8.00 21.60
CA GLU A 186 -8.45 6.94 20.73
C GLU A 186 -7.83 7.07 19.32
N ALA A 187 -7.32 5.95 18.78
CA ALA A 187 -6.71 5.91 17.47
C ALA A 187 -7.81 5.91 16.40
N ASP A 188 -7.79 6.88 15.49
CA ASP A 188 -8.70 6.88 14.33
C ASP A 188 -8.30 5.80 13.30
N VAL A 189 -9.07 5.71 12.21
CA VAL A 189 -8.85 4.71 11.15
C VAL A 189 -7.48 4.82 10.47
N VAL A 190 -6.92 6.03 10.37
CA VAL A 190 -5.60 6.27 9.78
C VAL A 190 -4.51 5.91 10.80
N TRP A 191 -4.64 6.28 12.08
CA TRP A 191 -3.73 5.84 13.13
C TRP A 191 -3.72 4.33 13.31
N SER A 192 -4.88 3.67 13.12
CA SER A 192 -5.01 2.22 13.11
C SER A 192 -4.26 1.57 11.93
N LEU A 193 -4.30 2.17 10.73
CA LEU A 193 -3.47 1.74 9.61
C LEU A 193 -1.97 1.92 9.93
N LEU A 194 -1.59 3.09 10.44
CA LEU A 194 -0.21 3.41 10.76
C LEU A 194 0.37 2.51 11.85
N GLN A 195 -0.44 2.08 12.83
CA GLN A 195 -0.04 1.06 13.81
C GLN A 195 0.28 -0.27 13.12
N ALA A 196 -0.60 -0.75 12.23
CA ALA A 196 -0.38 -2.02 11.54
C ALA A 196 0.82 -1.99 10.59
N ILE A 197 1.11 -0.83 9.97
CA ILE A 197 2.32 -0.62 9.15
C ILE A 197 3.58 -0.55 10.02
N ASP A 198 3.54 0.11 11.18
CA ASP A 198 4.68 0.19 12.08
C ASP A 198 5.03 -1.18 12.69
N GLU A 199 4.04 -1.88 13.25
CA GLU A 199 4.20 -3.22 13.82
C GLU A 199 4.56 -4.28 12.76
N GLY A 200 4.13 -4.11 11.50
CA GLY A 200 4.41 -5.03 10.40
C GLY A 200 5.71 -4.77 9.63
N LEU A 201 6.10 -3.50 9.46
CA LEU A 201 7.21 -3.07 8.61
C LEU A 201 8.24 -2.23 9.36
N PHE A 202 7.85 -1.07 9.89
CA PHE A 202 8.79 -0.04 10.36
C PHE A 202 9.44 -0.33 11.71
N TYR A 203 9.01 -1.35 12.46
CA TYR A 203 9.74 -1.84 13.64
C TYR A 203 11.23 -2.19 13.35
N ARG A 204 11.58 -2.41 12.07
CA ARG A 204 12.95 -2.63 11.57
C ARG A 204 13.82 -1.37 11.51
N THR A 205 13.21 -0.18 11.44
CA THR A 205 13.91 1.11 11.46
C THR A 205 14.17 1.57 12.90
N ASP A 206 15.14 2.48 13.08
CA ASP A 206 15.37 3.11 14.38
C ASP A 206 14.20 4.03 14.79
N PRO A 207 14.04 4.35 16.10
CA PRO A 207 12.89 5.12 16.57
C PRO A 207 12.69 6.50 15.93
N VAL A 208 13.77 7.18 15.51
CA VAL A 208 13.62 8.53 14.91
C VAL A 208 13.15 8.42 13.47
N THR A 209 13.69 7.45 12.72
CA THR A 209 13.19 7.09 11.38
C THR A 209 11.72 6.66 11.43
N ARG A 210 11.30 5.86 12.43
CA ARG A 210 9.88 5.49 12.64
C ARG A 210 8.99 6.71 12.81
N ILE A 211 9.36 7.62 13.71
CA ILE A 211 8.61 8.87 13.97
C ILE A 211 8.49 9.72 12.70
N ALA A 212 9.58 9.91 11.95
CA ALA A 212 9.57 10.70 10.72
C ALA A 212 8.69 10.09 9.62
N LEU A 213 8.77 8.76 9.41
CA LEU A 213 7.93 8.04 8.44
C LEU A 213 6.45 8.10 8.82
N LEU A 214 6.11 7.81 10.08
CA LEU A 214 4.73 7.83 10.56
C LEU A 214 4.11 9.23 10.44
N ARG A 215 4.87 10.29 10.72
CA ARG A 215 4.41 11.68 10.54
C ARG A 215 4.13 12.03 9.07
N ILE A 216 5.04 11.67 8.16
CA ILE A 216 4.83 11.84 6.71
C ILE A 216 3.56 11.12 6.26
N MET A 217 3.43 9.83 6.61
CA MET A 217 2.28 9.02 6.19
C MET A 217 0.97 9.55 6.78
N ARG A 218 0.96 9.98 8.05
CA ARG A 218 -0.21 10.62 8.69
C ARG A 218 -0.65 11.87 7.93
N SER A 219 0.28 12.81 7.67
CA SER A 219 -0.04 14.05 6.95
C SER A 219 -0.54 13.78 5.54
N MET A 220 0.08 12.87 4.80
CA MET A 220 -0.36 12.51 3.44
C MET A 220 -1.70 11.77 3.40
N LEU A 221 -1.98 10.88 4.36
CA LEU A 221 -3.27 10.19 4.45
C LEU A 221 -4.40 11.16 4.83
N LEU A 222 -4.18 12.09 5.77
CA LEU A 222 -5.16 13.11 6.13
C LEU A 222 -5.48 14.09 4.97
N GLN A 223 -4.48 14.41 4.13
CA GLN A 223 -4.73 15.17 2.90
C GLN A 223 -5.59 14.37 1.90
N ARG A 224 -5.35 13.06 1.75
CA ARG A 224 -6.13 12.17 0.87
C ARG A 224 -7.58 11.97 1.32
N THR A 225 -7.85 11.98 2.62
CA THR A 225 -9.23 11.85 3.15
C THR A 225 -10.01 13.16 3.13
N GLY A 226 -9.39 14.29 2.76
CA GLY A 226 -10.01 15.61 2.75
C GLY A 226 -10.21 16.23 4.15
N VAL A 227 -9.66 15.62 5.20
CA VAL A 227 -9.80 16.07 6.59
C VAL A 227 -8.80 17.18 6.94
N ALA A 228 -7.64 17.23 6.29
CA ALA A 228 -6.65 18.29 6.48
C ALA A 228 -6.99 19.57 5.68
N GLN A 229 -7.38 20.65 6.37
CA GLN A 229 -7.53 21.98 5.75
C GLN A 229 -6.22 22.78 5.66
N GLU A 230 -5.20 22.46 6.45
CA GLU A 230 -3.92 23.18 6.44
C GLU A 230 -2.76 22.30 5.94
N ALA A 231 -2.08 22.76 4.90
CA ALA A 231 -0.89 22.12 4.32
C ALA A 231 0.40 22.32 5.17
N SER A 232 0.29 22.80 6.41
CA SER A 232 1.40 23.36 7.20
C SER A 232 2.41 22.33 7.74
N SER A 233 2.05 21.05 7.82
CA SER A 233 2.86 19.98 8.42
C SER A 233 3.61 19.07 7.44
N LEU A 234 3.35 19.16 6.13
CA LEU A 234 3.99 18.28 5.14
C LEU A 234 5.23 18.96 4.51
N PRO A 235 6.39 18.29 4.44
CA PRO A 235 7.57 18.82 3.74
C PRO A 235 7.36 18.96 2.23
N GLU A 236 7.99 19.96 1.62
CA GLU A 236 7.88 20.26 0.18
C GLU A 236 8.28 19.06 -0.70
N TYR A 237 9.30 18.31 -0.29
CA TYR A 237 9.75 17.10 -1.01
C TYR A 237 8.70 15.98 -1.04
N MET A 238 7.67 16.01 -0.20
CA MET A 238 6.59 15.01 -0.25
C MET A 238 5.46 15.38 -1.20
N PHE A 239 5.39 16.63 -1.68
CA PHE A 239 4.34 17.07 -2.62
C PHE A 239 4.33 16.23 -3.89
N ALA A 240 3.15 16.06 -4.50
CA ALA A 240 2.99 15.22 -5.68
C ALA A 240 3.71 15.83 -6.90
N THR A 241 4.54 15.03 -7.57
CA THR A 241 5.19 15.40 -8.82
C THR A 241 4.22 15.34 -10.02
N PRO A 242 4.55 15.97 -11.16
CA PRO A 242 3.77 15.81 -12.39
C PRO A 242 3.58 14.33 -12.79
N VAL A 243 4.59 13.47 -12.57
CA VAL A 243 4.53 12.04 -12.85
C VAL A 243 3.49 11.35 -11.96
N GLN A 244 3.52 11.59 -10.65
CA GLN A 244 2.52 11.06 -9.70
C GLN A 244 1.08 11.47 -10.06
N THR A 245 0.88 12.71 -10.55
CA THR A 245 -0.46 13.19 -10.93
C THR A 245 -0.96 12.64 -12.28
N SER A 246 -0.06 12.24 -13.17
CA SER A 246 -0.36 11.93 -14.57
C SER A 246 -0.32 10.43 -14.89
N VAL A 247 0.37 9.63 -14.08
CA VAL A 247 0.56 8.18 -14.29
C VAL A 247 -0.10 7.39 -13.16
N PRO A 248 -1.07 6.50 -13.44
CA PRO A 248 -1.61 5.58 -12.43
C PRO A 248 -0.53 4.68 -11.85
N HIS A 249 -0.51 4.51 -10.52
CA HIS A 249 0.53 3.76 -9.82
C HIS A 249 0.06 3.26 -8.45
N GLN A 250 0.85 2.39 -7.81
CA GLN A 250 0.51 1.84 -6.49
C GLN A 250 0.59 2.92 -5.39
N PRO A 251 -0.47 3.15 -4.58
CA PRO A 251 -0.54 4.25 -3.60
C PRO A 251 0.56 4.29 -2.56
N PHE A 252 1.29 3.19 -2.34
CA PHE A 252 2.42 3.16 -1.42
C PHE A 252 3.66 3.91 -1.95
N LEU A 253 3.83 4.03 -3.26
CA LEU A 253 4.99 4.71 -3.85
C LEU A 253 5.05 6.20 -3.47
N ASP A 254 3.91 6.79 -3.12
CA ASP A 254 3.82 8.20 -2.73
C ASP A 254 4.59 8.54 -1.45
N PHE A 255 4.73 7.58 -0.51
CA PHE A 255 5.28 7.82 0.82
C PHE A 255 6.81 7.75 0.89
N PHE A 256 7.50 7.44 -0.22
CA PHE A 256 8.96 7.48 -0.26
C PHE A 256 9.47 8.93 -0.25
N PRO A 257 10.43 9.30 0.62
CA PRO A 257 10.89 10.69 0.78
C PRO A 257 11.49 11.36 -0.47
N TRP A 258 12.00 10.59 -1.44
CA TRP A 258 12.76 11.13 -2.57
C TRP A 258 11.87 11.27 -3.84
N PRO A 259 11.55 12.49 -4.33
CA PRO A 259 10.71 12.67 -5.52
C PRO A 259 11.19 11.89 -6.74
N GLN A 260 12.50 11.93 -7.02
CA GLN A 260 13.11 11.30 -8.19
C GLN A 260 13.02 9.76 -8.13
N PHE A 261 13.05 9.19 -6.93
CA PHE A 261 12.82 7.76 -6.71
C PHE A 261 11.38 7.40 -7.10
N ARG A 262 10.39 8.15 -6.60
CA ARG A 262 8.97 7.94 -6.90
C ARG A 262 8.73 7.98 -8.40
N ASP A 263 9.18 9.06 -9.05
CA ASP A 263 9.03 9.27 -10.50
C ASP A 263 9.68 8.13 -11.31
N THR A 264 10.88 7.69 -10.91
CA THR A 264 11.58 6.59 -11.59
C THR A 264 10.83 5.26 -11.47
N TRP A 265 10.25 4.96 -10.31
CA TRP A 265 9.51 3.72 -10.09
C TRP A 265 8.15 3.72 -10.79
N ILE A 266 7.46 4.85 -10.77
CA ILE A 266 6.20 5.06 -11.48
C ILE A 266 6.42 4.94 -13.00
N ALA A 267 7.43 5.62 -13.54
CA ALA A 267 7.76 5.55 -14.97
C ALA A 267 8.20 4.16 -15.45
N LYS A 268 8.75 3.32 -14.54
CA LYS A 268 9.09 1.92 -14.81
C LYS A 268 7.91 0.94 -14.71
N GLY A 269 6.73 1.38 -14.23
CA GLY A 269 5.59 0.49 -13.98
C GLY A 269 5.82 -0.48 -12.81
N MET A 270 6.49 -0.03 -11.74
CA MET A 270 6.80 -0.86 -10.58
C MET A 270 5.56 -1.16 -9.73
N GLU A 271 4.83 -2.23 -10.09
CA GLU A 271 3.62 -2.68 -9.37
C GLU A 271 3.87 -3.85 -8.39
N TYR A 272 5.01 -4.51 -8.48
CA TYR A 272 5.37 -5.66 -7.64
C TYR A 272 6.64 -5.38 -6.82
N ALA A 273 6.55 -5.59 -5.51
CA ALA A 273 7.70 -5.93 -4.69
C ALA A 273 7.29 -6.94 -3.61
N ASP A 274 8.18 -7.88 -3.32
CA ASP A 274 7.96 -8.93 -2.33
C ASP A 274 8.22 -8.42 -0.89
N GLU A 275 7.93 -9.28 0.09
CA GLU A 275 8.19 -8.95 1.50
C GLU A 275 9.68 -8.78 1.79
N ASN A 276 10.56 -9.55 1.14
CA ASN A 276 12.01 -9.44 1.34
C ASN A 276 12.55 -8.07 0.87
N CYS A 277 12.05 -7.57 -0.26
CA CYS A 277 12.34 -6.24 -0.78
C CYS A 277 11.86 -5.15 0.19
N ALA A 278 10.63 -5.24 0.68
CA ALA A 278 10.07 -4.30 1.66
C ALA A 278 10.81 -4.35 3.02
N ALA A 279 11.14 -5.54 3.51
CA ALA A 279 11.94 -5.74 4.73
C ALA A 279 13.35 -5.15 4.57
N SER A 280 13.99 -5.36 3.41
CA SER A 280 15.29 -4.78 3.09
C SER A 280 15.25 -3.24 3.05
N PHE A 281 14.18 -2.65 2.51
CA PHE A 281 13.96 -1.20 2.59
C PHE A 281 13.82 -0.73 4.04
N GLY A 282 12.91 -1.34 4.80
CA GLY A 282 12.69 -1.02 6.22
C GLY A 282 13.89 -1.27 7.13
N ALA A 283 14.87 -2.09 6.71
CA ALA A 283 16.12 -2.27 7.44
C ALA A 283 17.21 -1.23 7.07
N ARG A 284 17.12 -0.60 5.89
CA ARG A 284 18.16 0.28 5.31
C ARG A 284 17.80 1.77 5.26
N ILE A 285 16.51 2.15 5.32
CA ILE A 285 16.13 3.57 5.35
C ILE A 285 16.50 4.21 6.68
N ARG A 286 17.05 5.42 6.63
CA ARG A 286 17.45 6.23 7.78
C ARG A 286 16.99 7.67 7.64
N PHE A 287 16.62 8.23 8.77
CA PHE A 287 16.54 9.67 9.00
C PHE A 287 17.77 10.11 9.80
N GLU A 288 18.61 10.98 9.23
CA GLU A 288 19.86 11.43 9.82
C GLU A 288 19.63 12.32 11.04
N TRP A 289 19.65 11.68 12.22
CA TRP A 289 19.51 12.32 13.51
C TRP A 289 20.81 12.18 14.33
N PRO A 290 21.57 13.27 14.54
CA PRO A 290 22.86 13.22 15.25
C PRO A 290 22.71 13.40 16.78
N PHE A 291 21.48 13.54 17.27
CA PHE A 291 21.16 13.78 18.68
C PHE A 291 20.52 12.53 19.31
N GLU A 292 20.14 12.56 20.59
CA GLU A 292 19.43 11.45 21.19
C GLU A 292 17.93 11.45 20.84
N LEU A 293 17.24 10.32 21.04
CA LEU A 293 15.79 10.22 20.85
C LEU A 293 15.01 11.24 21.71
N ARG A 294 15.54 11.61 22.89
CA ARG A 294 14.92 12.62 23.76
C ARG A 294 14.86 14.01 23.13
N ASP A 295 15.77 14.31 22.19
CA ASP A 295 15.92 15.63 21.58
C ASP A 295 14.96 15.83 20.40
N VAL A 296 14.24 14.79 19.99
CA VAL A 296 13.20 14.83 18.93
C VAL A 296 12.01 15.69 19.36
N TYR A 297 11.73 15.81 20.66
CA TYR A 297 10.54 16.47 21.17
C TYR A 297 10.81 17.30 22.43
N LYS A 298 9.93 18.28 22.66
CA LYS A 298 9.90 19.12 23.86
C LYS A 298 8.63 18.77 24.64
N ARG A 299 8.75 18.55 25.94
CA ARG A 299 7.61 18.27 26.82
C ARG A 299 7.20 19.54 27.56
N ASN A 300 5.95 19.97 27.39
CA ASN A 300 5.35 20.97 28.25
C ASN A 300 5.08 20.32 29.63
N VAL A 301 5.74 20.82 30.67
CA VAL A 301 5.66 20.25 32.02
C VAL A 301 4.29 20.49 32.67
N LEU A 302 3.62 21.59 32.33
CA LEU A 302 2.33 22.00 32.92
C LEU A 302 1.17 21.19 32.34
N THR A 303 1.12 21.03 31.01
CA THR A 303 0.07 20.26 30.32
C THR A 303 0.39 18.78 30.19
N GLY A 304 1.67 18.40 30.35
CA GLY A 304 2.17 17.05 30.13
C GLY A 304 2.30 16.64 28.66
N THR A 305 1.88 17.49 27.71
CA THR A 305 1.90 17.24 26.27
C THR A 305 3.32 17.34 25.70
N VAL A 306 3.59 16.62 24.61
CA VAL A 306 4.84 16.70 23.85
C VAL A 306 4.58 17.27 22.45
N SER A 307 5.55 17.98 21.91
CA SER A 307 5.55 18.51 20.55
C SER A 307 6.95 18.36 19.97
N PHE A 308 7.11 18.37 18.64
CA PHE A 308 8.43 18.27 18.02
C PHE A 308 9.37 19.41 18.44
N SER A 309 10.66 19.09 18.46
CA SER A 309 11.74 20.07 18.66
C SER A 309 11.95 20.89 17.38
N ALA A 310 12.54 22.08 17.50
CA ALA A 310 12.83 22.92 16.33
C ALA A 310 13.94 22.29 15.47
N GLU A 311 14.81 21.56 16.15
CA GLU A 311 15.90 20.76 15.64
C GLU A 311 15.36 19.60 14.78
N PHE A 312 14.31 18.91 15.25
CA PHE A 312 13.60 17.90 14.47
C PHE A 312 12.83 18.50 13.30
N GLU A 313 12.06 19.58 13.50
CA GLU A 313 11.35 20.29 12.41
C GLU A 313 12.29 20.71 11.28
N SER A 314 13.47 21.24 11.61
CA SER A 314 14.47 21.66 10.63
C SER A 314 14.99 20.48 9.80
N ARG A 315 15.25 19.33 10.42
CA ARG A 315 15.68 18.10 9.74
C ARG A 315 14.54 17.48 8.93
N TYR A 316 13.34 17.47 9.49
CA TYR A 316 12.14 16.88 8.89
C TYR A 316 11.74 17.57 7.59
N ARG A 317 12.04 18.87 7.45
CA ARG A 317 11.81 19.66 6.23
C ARG A 317 12.97 19.59 5.22
N ASP A 318 14.13 19.06 5.62
CA ASP A 318 15.30 18.90 4.76
C ASP A 318 15.36 17.49 4.15
N LEU A 319 15.21 17.40 2.82
CA LEU A 319 15.37 16.15 2.08
C LEU A 319 16.77 15.54 2.27
N GLY A 320 17.78 16.38 2.53
CA GLY A 320 19.15 15.98 2.85
C GLY A 320 19.25 15.11 4.12
N SER A 321 18.24 15.12 5.00
CA SER A 321 18.18 14.27 6.19
C SER A 321 17.76 12.82 5.90
N TRP A 322 17.39 12.45 4.66
CA TRP A 322 17.04 11.06 4.33
C TRP A 322 18.19 10.32 3.64
N ARG A 323 18.48 9.11 4.13
CA ARG A 323 19.45 8.17 3.55
C ARG A 323 18.86 6.78 3.37
N LEU A 324 19.46 6.04 2.45
CA LEU A 324 19.51 4.58 2.48
C LEU A 324 20.96 4.23 2.90
N ASP A 325 21.17 3.24 3.77
CA ASP A 325 22.50 2.92 4.34
C ASP A 325 23.60 2.67 3.26
N SER A 326 23.20 2.36 2.02
CA SER A 326 23.91 2.46 0.73
C SER A 326 23.97 3.85 0.06
N GLU A 327 25.10 4.57 0.06
CA GLU A 327 25.21 5.83 -0.70
C GLU A 327 25.17 5.57 -2.22
N GLY A 328 24.17 6.12 -2.90
CA GLY A 328 23.86 5.82 -4.31
C GLY A 328 23.03 4.55 -4.55
N ASP A 329 22.69 3.78 -3.50
CA ASP A 329 22.04 2.48 -3.67
C ASP A 329 20.54 2.54 -3.98
N TRP A 330 19.81 3.66 -3.93
CA TRP A 330 18.38 3.57 -4.30
C TRP A 330 18.19 3.17 -5.78
N LEU A 331 19.14 3.52 -6.67
CA LEU A 331 19.19 2.97 -8.02
C LEU A 331 19.49 1.47 -8.01
N ARG A 332 20.51 1.02 -7.27
CA ARG A 332 20.89 -0.40 -7.17
C ARG A 332 19.81 -1.25 -6.53
N TRP A 333 19.22 -0.79 -5.44
CA TRP A 333 18.05 -1.38 -4.81
C TRP A 333 16.85 -1.40 -5.77
N SER A 334 16.66 -0.40 -6.65
CA SER A 334 15.67 -0.52 -7.73
C SER A 334 15.99 -1.62 -8.76
N SER A 335 17.27 -1.96 -8.94
CA SER A 335 17.73 -3.09 -9.75
C SER A 335 17.74 -4.44 -8.99
N GLU A 336 17.87 -4.43 -7.66
CA GLU A 336 17.75 -5.62 -6.79
C GLU A 336 16.29 -6.00 -6.57
N ALA A 337 15.42 -5.01 -6.38
CA ALA A 337 13.96 -5.15 -6.25
C ALA A 337 13.31 -5.63 -7.56
N TYR A 338 13.93 -5.30 -8.70
CA TYR A 338 13.48 -5.69 -10.02
C TYR A 338 14.67 -5.93 -10.96
N PRO A 339 15.27 -7.14 -10.91
CA PRO A 339 16.01 -7.62 -12.08
C PRO A 339 14.99 -7.67 -13.22
N GLY A 340 15.19 -6.83 -14.23
CA GLY A 340 14.27 -6.71 -15.36
C GLY A 340 14.05 -8.07 -16.06
N PRO A 341 13.00 -8.19 -16.90
CA PRO A 341 12.78 -9.42 -17.65
C PRO A 341 14.06 -9.83 -18.38
N VAL A 342 14.50 -11.07 -18.15
CA VAL A 342 15.64 -11.64 -18.86
C VAL A 342 15.23 -11.72 -20.32
N LEU A 343 15.69 -10.75 -21.11
CA LEU A 343 15.59 -10.82 -22.56
C LEU A 343 16.25 -12.13 -23.00
N PRO A 344 15.58 -12.95 -23.83
CA PRO A 344 16.21 -14.15 -24.39
C PRO A 344 17.55 -13.80 -25.01
N GLU A 345 18.57 -14.64 -24.80
CA GLU A 345 19.87 -14.50 -25.46
C GLU A 345 19.69 -14.32 -26.97
N GLU A 346 20.57 -13.50 -27.55
CA GLU A 346 20.44 -12.99 -28.91
C GLU A 346 20.17 -14.12 -29.93
N LEU A 347 19.18 -13.90 -30.80
CA LEU A 347 18.96 -14.76 -31.96
C LEU A 347 20.27 -14.87 -32.76
N PRO A 348 20.70 -16.08 -33.17
CA PRO A 348 21.96 -16.26 -33.85
C PRO A 348 22.01 -15.41 -35.13
N SER A 349 23.12 -14.68 -35.28
CA SER A 349 23.28 -13.72 -36.36
C SER A 349 23.16 -14.38 -37.74
N LEU A 350 22.12 -13.98 -38.48
CA LEU A 350 21.95 -14.37 -39.87
C LEU A 350 23.09 -13.76 -40.70
N SER A 351 24.05 -14.60 -41.06
CA SER A 351 25.13 -14.25 -41.97
C SER A 351 24.55 -13.95 -43.36
N LEU A 352 24.41 -12.66 -43.68
CA LEU A 352 24.11 -12.21 -45.03
C LEU A 352 25.30 -12.53 -45.95
N SER A 353 25.22 -13.66 -46.66
CA SER A 353 26.10 -13.96 -47.78
C SER A 353 25.85 -12.95 -48.89
N GLY A 354 26.79 -12.04 -49.10
CA GLY A 354 26.69 -11.00 -50.13
C GLY A 354 27.07 -11.54 -51.51
N ASP A 355 26.08 -11.97 -52.30
CA ASP A 355 26.26 -12.22 -53.73
C ASP A 355 26.41 -10.88 -54.49
N ALA A 356 27.66 -10.49 -54.72
CA ALA A 356 27.99 -9.30 -55.49
C ALA A 356 27.86 -9.56 -57.01
N HIS A 357 26.64 -9.42 -57.54
CA HIS A 357 26.45 -9.38 -58.99
C HIS A 357 27.09 -8.11 -59.59
N LYS A 358 28.23 -8.30 -60.25
CA LYS A 358 28.80 -7.30 -61.16
C LYS A 358 27.82 -7.00 -62.29
N TYR A 359 27.42 -5.72 -62.41
CA TYR A 359 27.08 -5.14 -63.70
C TYR A 359 28.39 -4.72 -64.38
N ASP A 360 28.75 -5.40 -65.47
CA ASP A 360 29.69 -4.88 -66.47
C ASP A 360 28.86 -4.43 -67.66
N GLY A 361 29.19 -3.26 -68.23
CA GLY A 361 28.43 -2.65 -69.31
C GLY A 361 29.12 -2.74 -70.66
N THR A 362 28.32 -3.02 -71.70
CA THR A 362 28.51 -2.58 -73.10
C THR A 362 27.16 -2.59 -73.79
#